data_AF-A0A2D6XAW7-F1
#
_entry.id   AF-A0A2D6XAW7-F1
#
_cell.length_a   1.000
_cell.length_b   1.000
_cell.length_c   1.000
_cell.angle_alpha   90.00
_cell.angle_beta   90.00
_cell.angle_gamma   90.00
#
_symmetry.space_group_name_H-M   'P 1'
#
loop_
_entity.id
_entity.type
_entity.pdbx_description
1 polymer ?
#
loop_
_entity_poly.entity_id
_entity_poly.type
_entity_poly.pdbx_seq_one_letter_code
_entity_poly.pdbx_strand_id
1 'polypeptide(L)'
;MEKWDPVRMEIGTTRDVASIAMATEILEGRGSPHGGVFLSFKHQPDEIIDRAAETNAYLHDLFYGQFALGKFNMDPKKVAWEIGPGLHYWNGGIKVSGKGETNVPGLFAAGEVQGGTMGANRLS
;
A
#
# COMPACT_ATOMS: atom_id res chain seq x y z
N MET A 1 -4.91 -3.09 14.07
CA MET A 1 -4.24 -4.37 13.69
C MET A 1 -4.12 -5.37 14.83
N GLU A 2 -4.46 -5.02 16.06
CA GLU A 2 -4.37 -5.90 17.25
C GLU A 2 -4.95 -7.31 17.08
N LYS A 3 -6.14 -7.43 16.45
CA LYS A 3 -6.75 -8.74 16.14
C LYS A 3 -5.93 -9.60 15.17
N TRP A 4 -5.25 -8.98 14.21
CA TRP A 4 -4.68 -9.64 13.03
C TRP A 4 -3.16 -9.87 13.14
N ASP A 5 -2.45 -8.94 13.76
CA ASP A 5 -1.01 -9.04 14.06
C ASP A 5 -0.70 -8.27 15.35
N PRO A 6 -1.01 -8.86 16.53
CA PRO A 6 -0.88 -8.17 17.82
C PRO A 6 0.56 -7.83 18.19
N VAL A 7 1.54 -8.49 17.57
CA VAL A 7 2.97 -8.27 17.85
C VAL A 7 3.50 -7.11 17.03
N ARG A 8 3.25 -7.12 15.71
CA ARG A 8 3.87 -6.14 14.81
C ARG A 8 2.99 -4.92 14.54
N MET A 9 1.68 -5.05 14.75
CA MET A 9 0.69 -3.99 14.56
C MET A 9 0.77 -3.36 13.16
N GLU A 10 0.15 -2.20 12.95
CA GLU A 10 0.05 -1.53 11.64
C GLU A 10 1.41 -1.13 11.03
N ILE A 11 2.46 -0.91 11.82
CA ILE A 11 3.77 -0.47 11.29
C ILE A 11 4.70 -1.63 10.94
N GLY A 12 4.66 -2.72 11.69
CA GLY A 12 5.58 -3.85 11.51
C GLY A 12 4.99 -5.01 10.72
N THR A 13 3.67 -5.06 10.52
CA THR A 13 3.03 -6.13 9.76
C THR A 13 3.42 -6.09 8.28
N THR A 14 3.36 -7.22 7.60
CA THR A 14 3.63 -7.28 6.16
C THR A 14 2.41 -6.83 5.35
N ARG A 15 2.65 -6.27 4.16
CA ARG A 15 1.59 -5.68 3.33
C ARG A 15 0.50 -6.66 2.93
N ASP A 16 0.83 -7.93 2.74
CA ASP A 16 -0.13 -9.00 2.45
C ASP A 16 -1.05 -9.27 3.65
N VAL A 17 -0.50 -9.39 4.86
CA VAL A 17 -1.28 -9.58 6.09
C VAL A 17 -2.20 -8.38 6.32
N ALA A 18 -1.68 -7.15 6.20
CA ALA A 18 -2.51 -5.95 6.30
C ALA A 18 -3.63 -5.93 5.24
N SER A 19 -3.32 -6.27 3.99
CA SER A 19 -4.32 -6.28 2.90
C SER A 19 -5.41 -7.32 3.11
N ILE A 20 -5.04 -8.53 3.56
CA ILE A 20 -5.98 -9.60 3.90
C ILE A 20 -6.85 -9.19 5.08
N ALA A 21 -6.27 -8.59 6.12
CA ALA A 21 -7.00 -8.08 7.28
C ALA A 21 -8.05 -7.04 6.85
N MET A 22 -7.64 -6.02 6.08
CA MET A 22 -8.56 -5.00 5.55
C MET A 22 -9.68 -5.63 4.72
N ALA A 23 -9.35 -6.49 3.77
CA ALA A 23 -10.34 -7.16 2.92
C ALA A 23 -11.32 -8.00 3.75
N THR A 24 -10.84 -8.70 4.76
CA THR A 24 -11.69 -9.55 5.61
C THR A 24 -12.64 -8.72 6.46
N GLU A 25 -12.16 -7.63 7.07
CA GLU A 25 -13.03 -6.71 7.82
C GLU A 25 -14.14 -6.12 6.93
N ILE A 26 -13.80 -5.75 5.69
CA ILE A 26 -14.77 -5.26 4.69
C ILE A 26 -15.80 -6.35 4.36
N LEU A 27 -15.34 -7.56 4.01
CA LEU A 27 -16.20 -8.69 3.61
C LEU A 27 -17.10 -9.18 4.74
N GLU A 28 -16.67 -9.04 6.00
CA GLU A 28 -17.48 -9.36 7.18
C GLU A 28 -18.41 -8.21 7.62
N GLY A 29 -18.59 -7.19 6.77
CA GLY A 29 -19.55 -6.11 6.99
C GLY A 29 -19.09 -5.02 7.96
N ARG A 30 -17.79 -4.95 8.28
CA ARG A 30 -17.19 -3.93 9.16
C ARG A 30 -16.40 -2.87 8.38
N GLY A 31 -16.66 -2.77 7.07
CA GLY A 31 -16.08 -1.75 6.21
C GLY A 31 -16.60 -0.34 6.51
N SER A 32 -15.88 0.65 6.01
CA SER A 32 -16.28 2.05 5.97
C SER A 32 -17.42 2.28 4.95
N PRO A 33 -18.10 3.45 4.96
CA PRO A 33 -19.25 3.72 4.10
C PRO A 33 -19.00 3.51 2.60
N HIS A 34 -17.78 3.73 2.12
CA HIS A 34 -17.42 3.54 0.70
C HIS A 34 -16.75 2.19 0.40
N GLY A 35 -16.82 1.22 1.32
CA GLY A 35 -16.28 -0.13 1.12
C GLY A 35 -14.78 -0.28 1.39
N GLY A 36 -14.22 0.58 2.25
CA GLY A 36 -12.82 0.53 2.69
C GLY A 36 -12.67 0.28 4.20
N VAL A 37 -11.55 0.74 4.74
CA VAL A 37 -11.29 0.87 6.19
C VAL A 37 -10.72 2.26 6.46
N PHE A 38 -10.70 2.69 7.72
CA PHE A 38 -10.14 3.99 8.09
C PHE A 38 -8.65 3.90 8.44
N LEU A 39 -7.83 4.70 7.74
CA LEU A 39 -6.49 5.08 8.16
C LEU A 39 -6.57 6.42 8.90
N SER A 40 -6.15 6.45 10.16
CA SER A 40 -6.26 7.64 11.00
C SER A 40 -4.90 8.05 11.56
N PHE A 41 -4.55 9.32 11.41
CA PHE A 41 -3.41 9.94 12.09
C PHE A 41 -3.85 10.88 13.22
N LYS A 42 -5.16 11.13 13.37
CA LYS A 42 -5.74 12.07 14.34
C LYS A 42 -5.32 11.84 15.79
N HIS A 43 -4.94 10.61 16.13
CA HIS A 43 -4.50 10.25 17.47
C HIS A 43 -3.03 10.58 17.74
N GLN A 44 -2.27 10.97 16.71
CA GLN A 44 -0.88 11.38 16.82
C GLN A 44 -0.79 12.87 17.15
N PRO A 45 0.24 13.31 17.90
CA PRO A 45 0.54 14.71 18.06
C PRO A 45 0.79 15.39 16.71
N ASP A 46 0.30 16.63 16.58
CA ASP A 46 0.39 17.42 15.37
C ASP A 46 1.84 17.60 14.89
N GLU A 47 2.78 17.71 15.82
CA GLU A 47 4.21 17.89 15.55
C GLU A 47 4.82 16.68 14.83
N ILE A 48 4.30 15.47 15.06
CA ILE A 48 4.75 14.27 14.35
C ILE A 48 4.34 14.37 12.87
N ILE A 49 3.12 14.84 12.62
CA ILE A 49 2.58 15.00 11.26
C ILE A 49 3.30 16.15 10.55
N ASP A 50 3.56 17.27 11.23
CA ASP A 50 4.32 18.40 10.67
C ASP A 50 5.74 17.98 10.32
N ARG A 51 6.43 17.26 11.20
CA ARG A 51 7.77 16.72 10.90
C ARG A 51 7.75 15.74 9.74
N ALA A 52 6.74 14.88 9.65
CA ALA A 52 6.61 13.97 8.51
C ALA A 52 6.40 14.74 7.20
N ALA A 53 5.66 15.85 7.25
CA ALA A 53 5.43 16.74 6.12
C ALA A 53 6.72 17.40 5.60
N GLU A 54 7.76 17.59 6.42
CA GLU A 54 9.06 18.12 5.96
C GLU A 54 9.74 17.22 4.90
N THR A 55 9.49 15.91 4.93
CA THR A 55 10.13 14.92 4.04
C THR A 55 9.16 14.19 3.12
N ASN A 56 7.86 14.27 3.40
CA ASN A 56 6.82 13.60 2.65
C ASN A 56 5.93 14.61 1.92
N ALA A 57 6.11 14.71 0.60
CA ALA A 57 5.36 15.62 -0.27
C ALA A 57 3.83 15.44 -0.17
N TYR A 58 3.35 14.22 0.13
CA TYR A 58 1.92 13.96 0.32
C TYR A 58 1.34 14.68 1.53
N LEU A 59 2.16 14.89 2.57
CA LEU A 59 1.75 15.55 3.82
C LEU A 59 2.09 17.04 3.81
N HIS A 60 3.16 17.45 3.10
CA HIS A 60 3.57 18.86 2.97
C HIS A 60 2.51 19.72 2.29
N ASP A 61 2.20 19.38 1.04
CA ASP A 61 1.30 20.18 0.20
C ASP A 61 -0.13 19.62 0.21
N LEU A 62 -0.36 18.55 0.98
CA LEU A 62 -1.57 17.74 0.94
C LEU A 62 -1.93 17.42 -0.51
N PHE A 63 -0.98 16.83 -1.24
CA PHE A 63 -1.10 16.61 -2.68
C PHE A 63 -0.76 15.17 -3.03
N TYR A 64 -1.63 14.48 -3.77
CA TYR A 64 -1.37 13.13 -4.27
C TYR A 64 -1.50 13.10 -5.80
N GLY A 65 -0.39 12.92 -6.50
CA GLY A 65 -0.37 12.99 -7.97
C GLY A 65 -0.79 14.37 -8.47
N GLN A 66 -2.01 14.48 -8.99
CA GLN A 66 -2.62 15.74 -9.44
C GLN A 66 -3.74 16.25 -8.49
N PHE A 67 -3.97 15.56 -7.38
CA PHE A 67 -5.09 15.83 -6.47
C PHE A 67 -4.64 16.66 -5.27
N ALA A 68 -5.19 17.88 -5.15
CA ALA A 68 -5.01 18.74 -3.97
C ALA A 68 -5.94 18.29 -2.82
N LEU A 69 -5.50 17.33 -2.02
CA LEU A 69 -6.24 16.75 -0.89
C LEU A 69 -6.75 17.83 0.08
N GLY A 70 -5.98 18.90 0.29
CA GLY A 70 -6.40 20.04 1.13
C GLY A 70 -7.70 20.70 0.67
N LYS A 71 -8.00 20.71 -0.64
CA LYS A 71 -9.27 21.25 -1.19
C LYS A 71 -10.48 20.35 -0.92
N PHE A 72 -10.24 19.10 -0.52
CA PHE A 72 -11.27 18.11 -0.22
C PHE A 72 -11.41 17.87 1.29
N ASN A 73 -10.94 18.79 2.13
CA ASN A 73 -10.95 18.69 3.60
C ASN A 73 -10.25 17.42 4.13
N MET A 74 -9.25 16.91 3.42
CA MET A 74 -8.53 15.69 3.78
C MET A 74 -7.32 15.97 4.67
N ASP A 75 -7.42 16.92 5.60
CA ASP A 75 -6.36 17.19 6.57
C ASP A 75 -6.19 15.98 7.51
N PRO A 76 -5.03 15.27 7.49
CA PRO A 76 -4.82 14.05 8.26
C PRO A 76 -4.83 14.28 9.78
N LYS A 77 -4.66 15.53 10.24
CA LYS A 77 -4.80 15.92 11.65
C LYS A 77 -6.27 15.93 12.09
N LYS A 78 -7.20 16.13 11.16
CA LYS A 78 -8.62 16.35 11.46
C LYS A 78 -9.51 15.16 11.09
N VAL A 79 -9.20 14.48 9.99
CA VAL A 79 -10.04 13.40 9.44
C VAL A 79 -9.25 12.11 9.25
N ALA A 80 -9.95 10.97 9.42
CA ALA A 80 -9.44 9.69 8.97
C ALA A 80 -9.74 9.52 7.48
N TRP A 81 -8.84 8.85 6.75
CA TRP A 81 -9.00 8.60 5.33
C TRP A 81 -9.54 7.19 5.11
N GLU A 82 -10.53 7.06 4.22
CA GLU A 82 -10.96 5.74 3.75
C GLU A 82 -9.95 5.19 2.76
N ILE A 83 -9.44 4.00 3.05
CA ILE A 83 -8.46 3.28 2.23
C ILE A 83 -8.93 1.85 1.98
N GLY A 84 -8.37 1.19 0.98
CA GLY A 84 -8.61 -0.22 0.73
C GLY A 84 -7.40 -0.88 0.07
N PRO A 85 -7.35 -2.22 0.04
CA PRO A 85 -6.32 -2.93 -0.69
C PRO A 85 -6.44 -2.63 -2.20
N GLY A 86 -5.33 -2.23 -2.81
CA GLY A 86 -5.22 -1.99 -4.24
C GLY A 86 -4.18 -2.90 -4.88
N LEU A 87 -4.43 -3.31 -6.12
CA LEU A 87 -3.41 -4.01 -6.92
C LEU A 87 -2.22 -3.05 -7.15
N HIS A 88 -1.01 -3.51 -6.86
CA HIS A 88 0.19 -2.66 -6.93
C HIS A 88 1.30 -3.21 -7.84
N TYR A 89 1.53 -4.52 -7.86
CA TYR A 89 2.66 -5.12 -8.56
C TYR A 89 2.35 -6.55 -9.04
N TRP A 90 2.96 -6.96 -10.16
CA TRP A 90 2.85 -8.31 -10.70
C TRP A 90 4.09 -9.16 -10.40
N ASN A 91 3.94 -10.19 -9.55
CA ASN A 91 5.02 -11.15 -9.27
C ASN A 91 5.15 -12.24 -10.34
N GLY A 92 4.07 -12.49 -11.08
CA GLY A 92 4.05 -13.36 -12.24
C GLY A 92 4.56 -12.64 -13.48
N GLY A 93 4.78 -13.40 -14.55
CA GLY A 93 5.28 -12.84 -15.80
C GLY A 93 5.94 -13.91 -16.66
N ILE A 94 6.74 -13.46 -17.62
CA ILE A 94 7.50 -14.31 -18.52
C ILE A 94 8.56 -15.07 -17.73
N LYS A 95 8.54 -16.40 -17.80
CA LYS A 95 9.58 -17.24 -17.20
C LYS A 95 10.88 -17.03 -17.97
N VAL A 96 11.94 -16.68 -17.25
CA VAL A 96 13.27 -16.43 -17.83
C VAL A 96 14.35 -17.30 -17.19
N SER A 97 15.44 -17.54 -17.92
CA SER A 97 16.70 -18.08 -17.39
C SER A 97 17.40 -17.06 -16.49
N GLY A 98 18.48 -17.45 -15.81
CA GLY A 98 19.33 -16.52 -15.04
C GLY A 98 20.00 -15.43 -15.89
N LYS A 99 19.91 -15.52 -17.22
CA LYS A 99 20.39 -14.51 -18.18
C LYS A 99 19.27 -13.67 -18.81
N GLY A 100 18.01 -13.86 -18.40
CA GLY A 100 16.85 -13.16 -18.96
C GLY A 100 16.28 -13.78 -20.24
N GLU A 101 16.75 -14.96 -20.66
CA GLU A 101 16.29 -15.63 -21.88
C GLU A 101 14.94 -16.32 -21.64
N THR A 102 14.02 -16.18 -22.58
CA THR A 102 12.75 -16.92 -22.58
C THR A 102 12.91 -18.33 -23.19
N ASN A 103 11.81 -19.09 -23.31
CA ASN A 103 11.81 -20.34 -24.09
C ASN A 103 11.73 -20.12 -25.61
N VAL A 104 11.58 -18.88 -26.08
CA VAL A 104 11.60 -18.51 -27.49
C VAL A 104 13.02 -18.05 -27.86
N PRO A 105 13.70 -18.71 -28.82
CA PRO A 105 15.06 -18.34 -29.20
C PRO A 105 15.19 -16.87 -29.61
N GLY A 106 16.16 -16.17 -29.02
CA GLY A 106 16.43 -14.75 -29.29
C GLY A 106 15.50 -13.76 -28.59
N LEU A 107 14.52 -14.24 -27.80
CA LEU A 107 13.61 -13.39 -27.03
C LEU A 107 14.02 -13.36 -25.55
N PHE A 108 14.09 -12.14 -24.99
CA PHE A 108 14.47 -11.86 -23.61
C PHE A 108 13.37 -11.06 -22.91
N ALA A 109 13.32 -11.15 -21.58
CA ALA A 109 12.45 -10.34 -20.74
C ALA A 109 13.19 -9.89 -19.47
N ALA A 110 12.84 -8.71 -18.95
CA ALA A 110 13.45 -8.13 -17.75
C ALA A 110 12.50 -7.13 -17.07
N GLY A 111 12.66 -6.93 -15.76
CA GLY A 111 11.79 -6.06 -14.97
C GLY A 111 10.47 -6.73 -14.57
N GLU A 112 9.42 -5.95 -14.31
CA GLU A 112 8.13 -6.46 -13.81
C GLU A 112 7.41 -7.39 -14.80
N VAL A 113 7.77 -7.36 -16.08
CA VAL A 113 7.21 -8.29 -17.07
C VAL A 113 7.75 -9.72 -16.91
N GLN A 114 8.86 -9.91 -16.18
CA GLN A 114 9.41 -11.23 -15.90
C GLN A 114 8.72 -11.85 -14.67
N GLY A 115 8.59 -13.18 -14.65
CA GLY A 115 8.04 -13.92 -13.53
C GLY A 115 9.10 -14.60 -12.67
N GLY A 116 8.76 -14.82 -11.40
CA GLY A 116 9.41 -15.83 -10.56
C GLY A 116 10.60 -15.37 -9.72
N THR A 117 11.28 -14.28 -10.07
CA THR A 117 12.41 -13.77 -9.26
C THR A 117 11.98 -13.28 -7.88
N MET A 118 10.73 -12.85 -7.72
CA MET A 118 10.20 -12.31 -6.47
C MET A 118 9.29 -13.31 -5.72
N GLY A 119 9.18 -14.56 -6.19
CA GLY A 119 8.30 -15.57 -5.58
C GLY A 119 6.83 -15.16 -5.53
N ALA A 120 6.13 -15.50 -4.44
CA ALA A 120 4.71 -15.19 -4.26
C ALA A 120 4.46 -13.82 -3.62
N ASN A 121 5.44 -13.23 -2.94
CA ASN A 121 5.34 -11.94 -2.27
C ASN A 121 6.65 -11.17 -2.46
N ARG A 122 6.55 -9.98 -3.06
CA ARG A 122 7.68 -9.13 -3.39
C ARG A 122 7.98 -8.19 -2.22
N LEU A 123 9.23 -8.14 -1.79
CA LEU A 123 9.72 -7.09 -0.90
C LEU A 123 9.70 -5.73 -1.61
N SER A 124 9.18 -4.73 -0.93
CA SER A 124 9.07 -3.34 -1.39
C SER A 124 9.60 -2.38 -0.35
#